data_AF-A0A945HCD5-F1
#
_entry.id   AF-A0A945HCD5-F1
#
_cell.length_a   1.000
_cell.length_b   1.000
_cell.length_c   1.000
_cell.angle_alpha   90.00
_cell.angle_beta   90.00
_cell.angle_gamma   90.00
#
_symmetry.space_group_name_H-M   'P 1'
#
loop_
_entity.id
_entity.type
_entity.pdbx_description
1 polymer ?
#
loop_
_entity_poly.entity_id
_entity_poly.type
_entity_poly.pdbx_seq_one_letter_code
_entity_poly.pdbx_strand_id
1 'polypeptide(L)'
;EAAGYDVVIVETGGVGQSEAMVASMVDFFLLLMLPNAGDELQGIKKGVLELADLVVVNKSDGKQESLAKTTQAEYRKALHLLPSTKTAWTPQILRCSALEKQGMDKIWEAVRNFRNTLQNSGEWEEQRQTQTGKWMWSLVEEGLLTNFCNHPRIKKQIPELEQAVESGKMLPTTAARKLLDSWHIG
;
A
#
# COMPACT_ATOMS: atom_id res chain seq x y z
N GLU A 1 -17.32 9.00 7.22
CA GLU A 1 -16.44 10.19 7.16
C GLU A 1 -17.29 11.44 7.00
N ALA A 2 -16.90 12.55 7.65
CA ALA A 2 -17.80 13.68 7.97
C ALA A 2 -17.87 14.81 6.92
N ALA A 3 -17.21 14.68 5.76
CA ALA A 3 -17.14 15.73 4.73
C ALA A 3 -18.02 15.49 3.48
N GLY A 4 -18.73 14.36 3.41
CA GLY A 4 -19.70 14.09 2.34
C GLY A 4 -19.12 13.65 0.99
N TYR A 5 -17.87 13.20 0.93
CA TYR A 5 -17.30 12.59 -0.28
C TYR A 5 -17.72 11.12 -0.42
N ASP A 6 -18.13 10.73 -1.63
CA ASP A 6 -18.55 9.36 -1.94
C ASP A 6 -17.38 8.44 -2.34
N VAL A 7 -16.24 9.04 -2.74
CA VAL A 7 -15.05 8.34 -3.21
C VAL A 7 -13.82 9.01 -2.61
N VAL A 8 -12.98 8.20 -1.97
CA VAL A 8 -11.68 8.61 -1.41
C VAL A 8 -10.59 7.81 -2.10
N ILE A 9 -9.59 8.51 -2.63
CA ILE A 9 -8.41 7.89 -3.25
C ILE A 9 -7.24 8.11 -2.31
N VAL A 10 -6.57 7.03 -1.94
CA VAL A 10 -5.35 7.04 -1.12
C VAL A 10 -4.20 6.56 -2.00
N GLU A 11 -3.16 7.40 -2.13
CA GLU A 11 -1.97 7.11 -2.92
C GLU A 11 -0.76 6.94 -1.99
N THR A 12 0.13 5.99 -2.30
CA THR A 12 1.36 5.77 -1.55
C THR A 12 2.40 6.84 -1.91
N GLY A 13 3.08 7.39 -0.89
CA GLY A 13 4.02 8.52 -1.05
C GLY A 13 5.47 8.18 -1.41
N GLY A 14 5.79 6.94 -1.80
CA GLY A 14 7.16 6.49 -2.11
C GLY A 14 7.76 5.48 -1.10
N VAL A 15 9.08 5.26 -1.18
CA VAL A 15 9.78 4.07 -0.62
C VAL A 15 9.55 3.85 0.89
N GLY A 16 8.95 2.72 1.25
CA GLY A 16 8.71 2.27 2.63
C GLY A 16 7.55 1.27 2.70
N GLN A 17 7.28 0.67 3.87
CA GLN A 17 6.18 -0.28 4.17
C GLN A 17 4.75 0.30 4.00
N SER A 18 4.58 1.24 3.06
CA SER A 18 3.37 2.02 2.86
C SER A 18 2.27 1.23 2.16
N GLU A 19 2.61 0.22 1.35
CA GLU A 19 1.62 -0.51 0.56
C GLU A 19 0.73 -1.39 1.43
N ALA A 20 1.31 -2.14 2.37
CA ALA A 20 0.55 -2.98 3.30
C ALA A 20 -0.33 -2.14 4.24
N MET A 21 0.18 -0.99 4.68
CA MET A 21 -0.59 -0.03 5.48
C MET A 21 -1.76 0.53 4.68
N VAL A 22 -1.53 1.02 3.46
CA VAL A 22 -2.58 1.54 2.57
C VAL A 22 -3.61 0.45 2.24
N ALA A 23 -3.18 -0.77 1.92
CA ALA A 23 -4.09 -1.90 1.68
C ALA A 23 -4.96 -2.24 2.90
N SER A 24 -4.46 -1.98 4.12
CA SER A 24 -5.21 -2.22 5.36
C SER A 24 -6.24 -1.13 5.70
N MET A 25 -6.21 0.02 5.02
CA MET A 25 -7.12 1.15 5.27
C MET A 25 -8.10 1.43 4.13
N VAL A 26 -7.97 0.77 2.98
CA VAL A 26 -8.85 0.94 1.82
C VAL A 26 -9.70 -0.31 1.57
N ASP A 27 -10.89 -0.13 1.01
CA ASP A 27 -11.73 -1.26 0.61
C ASP A 27 -11.14 -2.03 -0.57
N PHE A 28 -10.54 -1.29 -1.52
CA PHE A 28 -10.06 -1.76 -2.80
C PHE A 28 -8.64 -1.26 -3.06
N PHE A 29 -7.72 -2.19 -3.30
CA PHE A 29 -6.32 -1.87 -3.58
C PHE A 29 -5.98 -2.06 -5.07
N LEU A 30 -5.59 -0.98 -5.74
CA LEU A 30 -5.20 -0.97 -7.14
C LEU A 30 -3.69 -0.88 -7.27
N LEU A 31 -3.07 -1.86 -7.94
CA LEU A 31 -1.66 -1.84 -8.27
C LEU A 31 -1.44 -1.34 -9.70
N LEU A 32 -0.70 -0.24 -9.85
CA LEU A 32 -0.31 0.29 -11.16
C LEU A 32 1.07 -0.22 -11.55
N MET A 33 1.23 -0.73 -12.77
CA MET A 33 2.49 -1.25 -13.30
C MET A 33 2.81 -0.68 -14.68
N LEU A 34 4.09 -0.71 -15.07
CA LEU A 34 4.54 -0.36 -16.41
C LEU A 34 4.66 -1.60 -17.31
N PRO A 35 4.58 -1.45 -18.64
CA PRO A 35 4.89 -2.53 -19.57
C PRO A 35 6.35 -2.96 -19.40
N ASN A 36 6.62 -4.27 -19.43
CA ASN A 36 7.97 -4.84 -19.30
C ASN A 36 8.70 -4.54 -17.99
N ALA A 37 7.96 -4.51 -16.88
CA ALA A 37 8.51 -4.58 -15.53
C ALA A 37 9.20 -5.95 -15.22
N GLY A 38 9.70 -6.68 -16.23
CA GLY A 38 10.15 -8.07 -16.16
C GLY A 38 11.27 -8.32 -15.15
N ASP A 39 12.24 -7.41 -15.02
CA ASP A 39 13.27 -7.44 -13.97
C ASP A 39 12.76 -6.91 -12.62
N GLU A 40 11.78 -6.01 -12.66
CA GLU A 40 11.11 -5.52 -11.47
C GLU A 40 10.19 -6.58 -10.85
N LEU A 41 9.92 -7.73 -11.47
CA LEU A 41 9.09 -8.78 -10.88
C LEU A 41 9.79 -9.49 -9.70
N GLN A 42 11.14 -9.49 -9.67
CA GLN A 42 11.88 -9.85 -8.46
C GLN A 42 11.80 -8.76 -7.37
N GLY A 43 11.48 -7.51 -7.74
CA GLY A 43 11.44 -6.33 -6.87
C GLY A 43 10.04 -5.85 -6.44
N ILE A 44 8.99 -6.10 -7.24
CA ILE A 44 7.59 -6.13 -6.85
C ILE A 44 7.54 -7.33 -5.92
N LYS A 45 7.85 -7.06 -4.67
CA LYS A 45 7.84 -8.04 -3.58
C LYS A 45 6.57 -8.84 -3.79
N LYS A 46 6.71 -10.16 -3.90
CA LYS A 46 5.60 -11.12 -3.99
C LYS A 46 4.38 -10.69 -3.14
N GLY A 47 4.64 -10.09 -1.97
CA GLY A 47 3.64 -9.49 -1.08
C GLY A 47 2.79 -8.32 -1.59
N VAL A 48 3.23 -7.42 -2.49
CA VAL A 48 2.37 -6.30 -2.96
C VAL A 48 1.36 -6.78 -3.99
N LEU A 49 1.76 -7.71 -4.85
CA LEU A 49 0.85 -8.30 -5.83
C LEU A 49 -0.26 -9.13 -5.15
N GLU A 50 0.05 -9.76 -4.01
CA GLU A 50 -0.91 -10.48 -3.16
C GLU A 50 -1.96 -9.56 -2.51
N LEU A 51 -1.69 -8.26 -2.40
CA LEU A 51 -2.64 -7.27 -1.86
C LEU A 51 -3.59 -6.71 -2.93
N ALA A 52 -3.31 -6.91 -4.22
CA ALA A 52 -4.01 -6.24 -5.31
C ALA A 52 -5.38 -6.87 -5.62
N ASP A 53 -6.43 -6.06 -5.55
CA ASP A 53 -7.77 -6.41 -6.03
C ASP A 53 -7.88 -6.21 -7.55
N LEU A 54 -7.08 -5.27 -8.08
CA LEU A 54 -6.94 -5.00 -9.50
C LEU A 54 -5.51 -4.57 -9.81
N VAL A 55 -4.95 -5.17 -10.85
CA VAL A 55 -3.69 -4.75 -11.43
C VAL A 55 -3.95 -4.00 -12.73
N VAL A 56 -3.30 -2.87 -12.93
CA VAL A 56 -3.42 -2.05 -14.14
C VAL A 56 -2.04 -1.84 -14.76
N VAL A 57 -1.86 -2.33 -15.98
CA VAL A 57 -0.67 -2.02 -16.79
C VAL A 57 -0.92 -0.70 -17.52
N ASN A 58 -0.32 0.38 -17.04
CA ASN A 58 -0.40 1.71 -17.64
C ASN A 58 0.54 1.84 -18.85
N LYS A 59 0.48 2.97 -19.57
CA LYS A 59 1.25 3.26 -20.79
C LYS A 59 1.01 2.23 -21.90
N SER A 60 -0.20 1.69 -21.96
CA SER A 60 -0.65 0.84 -23.06
C SER A 60 -1.05 1.71 -24.26
N ASP A 61 -0.05 2.30 -24.90
CA ASP A 61 -0.20 3.21 -26.03
C ASP A 61 1.05 3.22 -26.92
N GLY A 62 0.89 3.70 -28.16
CA GLY A 62 1.98 3.86 -29.13
C GLY A 62 2.88 2.62 -29.27
N LYS A 63 4.18 2.80 -29.04
CA LYS A 63 5.18 1.72 -29.14
C LYS A 63 5.09 0.69 -28.00
N GLN A 64 4.42 1.03 -26.90
CA GLN A 64 4.31 0.20 -25.70
C GLN A 64 3.06 -0.69 -25.71
N GLU A 65 2.11 -0.48 -26.61
CA GLU A 65 0.84 -1.23 -26.67
C GLU A 65 1.04 -2.74 -26.78
N SER A 66 1.96 -3.19 -27.65
CA SER A 66 2.25 -4.63 -27.79
C SER A 66 2.87 -5.21 -26.51
N LEU A 67 3.71 -4.43 -25.84
CA LEU A 67 4.41 -4.86 -24.64
C LEU A 67 3.45 -4.96 -23.46
N ALA A 68 2.55 -3.97 -23.31
CA ALA A 68 1.51 -3.97 -22.30
C ALA A 68 0.57 -5.19 -22.44
N LYS A 69 0.24 -5.61 -23.67
CA LYS A 69 -0.53 -6.84 -23.93
C LYS A 69 0.20 -8.09 -23.43
N THR A 70 1.48 -8.21 -23.73
CA THR A 70 2.30 -9.34 -23.26
C THR A 70 2.37 -9.36 -21.73
N THR A 71 2.69 -8.23 -21.10
CA THR A 71 2.71 -8.10 -19.64
C THR A 71 1.36 -8.48 -19.02
N GLN A 72 0.24 -7.99 -19.57
CA GLN A 72 -1.09 -8.38 -19.09
C GLN A 72 -1.31 -9.89 -19.14
N ALA A 73 -0.91 -10.56 -20.23
CA ALA A 73 -1.09 -11.99 -20.40
C ALA A 73 -0.24 -12.81 -19.44
N GLU A 74 0.99 -12.38 -19.16
CA GLU A 74 1.90 -13.02 -18.20
C GLU A 74 1.36 -12.93 -16.78
N TYR A 75 1.01 -11.72 -16.33
CA TYR A 75 0.54 -11.51 -14.95
C TYR A 75 -0.86 -12.06 -14.72
N ARG A 76 -1.73 -12.15 -15.75
CA ARG A 76 -3.03 -12.81 -15.61
C ARG A 76 -2.88 -14.25 -15.12
N LYS A 77 -1.88 -14.97 -15.63
CA LYS A 77 -1.59 -16.35 -15.20
C LYS A 77 -1.08 -16.39 -13.76
N ALA A 78 -0.18 -15.48 -13.40
CA ALA A 78 0.38 -15.40 -12.05
C ALA A 78 -0.69 -15.08 -10.99
N LEU A 79 -1.57 -14.11 -11.26
CA LEU A 79 -2.64 -13.70 -10.34
C LEU A 79 -3.60 -14.85 -10.00
N HIS A 80 -3.90 -15.73 -10.96
CA HIS A 80 -4.76 -16.90 -10.71
C HIS A 80 -4.12 -17.95 -9.78
N LEU A 81 -2.79 -17.89 -9.58
CA LEU A 81 -2.06 -18.82 -8.73
C LEU A 81 -1.81 -18.25 -7.32
N LEU A 82 -2.08 -16.96 -7.10
CA LEU A 82 -1.88 -16.34 -5.80
C LEU A 82 -3.10 -16.57 -4.90
N PRO A 83 -2.87 -16.84 -3.60
CA PRO A 83 -3.97 -16.91 -2.65
C PRO A 83 -4.65 -15.54 -2.55
N SER A 84 -5.98 -15.50 -2.70
CA SER A 84 -6.78 -14.32 -2.41
C SER A 84 -7.24 -14.37 -0.96
N THR A 85 -7.18 -13.23 -0.28
CA THR A 85 -7.79 -13.05 1.05
C THR A 85 -9.31 -12.89 0.98
N LYS A 86 -9.84 -12.59 -0.21
CA LYS A 86 -11.26 -12.39 -0.49
C LYS A 86 -11.78 -13.56 -1.31
N THR A 87 -12.75 -14.29 -0.78
CA THR A 87 -13.22 -15.52 -1.44
C THR A 87 -14.19 -15.21 -2.58
N ALA A 88 -14.93 -14.10 -2.48
CA ALA A 88 -15.88 -13.67 -3.49
C ALA A 88 -15.24 -12.99 -4.71
N TRP A 89 -13.97 -12.59 -4.65
CA TRP A 89 -13.31 -11.82 -5.71
C TRP A 89 -12.03 -12.47 -6.22
N THR A 90 -11.93 -12.56 -7.55
CA THR A 90 -10.69 -12.95 -8.24
C THR A 90 -10.01 -11.68 -8.77
N PRO A 91 -8.76 -11.38 -8.36
CA PRO A 91 -8.01 -10.25 -8.88
C PRO A 91 -7.94 -10.23 -10.40
N GLN A 92 -8.18 -9.05 -10.97
CA GLN A 92 -8.16 -8.84 -12.42
C GLN A 92 -6.90 -8.11 -12.84
N ILE A 93 -6.56 -8.21 -14.12
CA ILE A 93 -5.53 -7.38 -14.73
C ILE A 93 -6.06 -6.69 -15.99
N LEU A 94 -6.00 -5.37 -15.98
CA LEU A 94 -6.42 -4.48 -17.06
C LEU A 94 -5.23 -3.72 -17.62
N ARG A 95 -5.45 -3.04 -18.74
CA ARG A 95 -4.49 -2.14 -19.37
C ARG A 95 -5.13 -0.77 -19.54
N CYS A 96 -4.34 0.28 -19.40
CA CYS A 96 -4.78 1.64 -19.68
C CYS A 96 -3.68 2.49 -20.30
N SER A 97 -4.08 3.61 -20.88
CA SER A 97 -3.20 4.73 -21.14
C SER A 97 -3.75 5.92 -20.38
N ALA A 98 -3.06 6.31 -19.29
CA ALA A 98 -3.42 7.52 -18.56
C ALA A 98 -3.23 8.78 -19.42
N LEU A 99 -2.20 8.80 -20.27
CA LEU A 99 -1.90 9.92 -21.17
C LEU A 99 -3.02 10.13 -22.20
N GLU A 100 -3.43 9.04 -22.86
CA GLU A 100 -4.48 9.07 -23.89
C GLU A 100 -5.90 8.93 -23.32
N LYS A 101 -6.03 8.83 -21.99
CA LYS A 101 -7.29 8.63 -21.24
C LYS A 101 -8.08 7.37 -21.66
N GLN A 102 -7.37 6.30 -22.03
CA GLN A 102 -7.98 5.05 -22.49
C GLN A 102 -8.03 3.99 -21.39
N GLY A 103 -9.16 3.29 -21.25
CA GLY A 103 -9.34 2.19 -20.29
C GLY A 103 -9.74 2.60 -18.88
N MET A 104 -9.91 3.90 -18.61
CA MET A 104 -10.33 4.42 -17.30
C MET A 104 -11.76 4.01 -16.93
N ASP A 105 -12.64 3.96 -17.92
CA ASP A 105 -14.02 3.47 -17.82
C ASP A 105 -14.06 2.01 -17.31
N LYS A 106 -13.21 1.15 -17.88
CA LYS A 106 -13.12 -0.26 -17.51
C LYS A 106 -12.54 -0.47 -16.12
N ILE A 107 -11.56 0.36 -15.73
CA ILE A 107 -11.00 0.35 -14.38
C ILE A 107 -12.10 0.71 -13.38
N TRP A 108 -12.87 1.77 -13.64
CA TRP A 108 -13.96 2.18 -12.75
C TRP A 108 -15.09 1.15 -12.69
N GLU A 109 -15.40 0.51 -13.81
CA GLU A 109 -16.34 -0.62 -13.85
C GLU A 109 -15.86 -1.79 -12.97
N ALA A 110 -14.58 -2.15 -13.03
CA ALA A 110 -14.01 -3.19 -12.18
C ALA A 110 -14.11 -2.83 -10.68
N VAL A 111 -13.86 -1.57 -10.30
CA VAL A 111 -14.04 -1.08 -8.91
C VAL A 111 -15.50 -1.23 -8.46
N ARG A 112 -16.47 -0.84 -9.31
CA ARG A 112 -17.89 -0.98 -8.98
C ARG A 112 -18.32 -2.43 -8.86
N ASN A 113 -17.83 -3.29 -9.77
CA ASN A 113 -18.12 -4.72 -9.74
C ASN A 113 -17.54 -5.37 -8.49
N PHE A 114 -16.31 -5.03 -8.10
CA PHE A 114 -15.72 -5.47 -6.85
C PHE A 114 -16.59 -5.12 -5.65
N ARG A 115 -16.99 -3.85 -5.53
CA ARG A 115 -17.85 -3.39 -4.43
C ARG A 115 -19.16 -4.19 -4.37
N ASN A 116 -19.84 -4.33 -5.50
CA ASN A 116 -21.10 -5.08 -5.55
C ASN A 116 -20.90 -6.55 -5.17
N THR A 117 -19.83 -7.18 -5.65
CA THR A 117 -19.52 -8.58 -5.35
C THR A 117 -19.28 -8.81 -3.86
N LEU A 118 -18.45 -7.97 -3.23
CA LEU A 118 -18.17 -8.08 -1.78
C LEU A 118 -19.37 -7.71 -0.92
N GLN A 119 -20.19 -6.76 -1.36
CA GLN A 119 -21.42 -6.41 -0.64
C GLN A 119 -22.42 -7.57 -0.67
N ASN A 120 -22.55 -8.25 -1.82
CA ASN A 120 -23.43 -9.41 -1.97
C ASN A 120 -22.93 -10.65 -1.21
N SER A 121 -21.61 -10.80 -1.02
CA SER A 121 -21.06 -11.91 -0.23
C SER A 121 -21.03 -11.64 1.27
N GLY A 122 -21.18 -10.39 1.70
CA GLY A 122 -21.04 -9.96 3.09
C GLY A 122 -19.59 -9.63 3.50
N GLU A 123 -18.60 -9.98 2.68
CA GLU A 123 -17.18 -9.72 2.95
C GLU A 123 -16.87 -8.20 3.05
N TRP A 124 -17.67 -7.34 2.40
CA TRP A 124 -17.47 -5.89 2.44
C TRP A 124 -17.49 -5.32 3.86
N GLU A 125 -18.50 -5.70 4.64
CA GLU A 125 -18.68 -5.16 5.99
C GLU A 125 -17.71 -5.81 6.98
N GLU A 126 -17.46 -7.12 6.84
CA GLU A 126 -16.48 -7.85 7.63
C GLU A 126 -15.06 -7.28 7.47
N GLN A 127 -14.67 -6.98 6.23
CA GLN A 127 -13.40 -6.33 5.93
C GLN A 127 -13.30 -4.98 6.66
N ARG A 128 -14.29 -4.10 6.51
CA ARG A 128 -14.28 -2.77 7.14
C ARG A 128 -14.24 -2.81 8.66
N GLN A 129 -14.94 -3.74 9.29
CA GLN A 129 -14.90 -3.92 10.74
C GLN A 129 -13.49 -4.31 11.21
N THR A 130 -12.86 -5.25 10.50
CA THR A 130 -11.48 -5.66 10.79
C THR A 130 -10.48 -4.52 10.56
N GLN A 131 -10.67 -3.74 9.48
CA GLN A 131 -9.83 -2.60 9.16
C GLN A 131 -9.95 -1.48 10.19
N THR A 132 -11.14 -1.23 10.74
CA THR A 132 -11.36 -0.18 11.75
C THR A 132 -10.48 -0.40 12.99
N GLY A 133 -10.37 -1.65 13.45
CA GLY A 133 -9.48 -2.00 14.57
C GLY A 133 -8.00 -1.78 14.25
N LYS A 134 -7.56 -2.17 13.03
CA LYS A 134 -6.19 -1.93 12.56
C LYS A 134 -5.88 -0.44 12.45
N TRP A 135 -6.83 0.33 11.90
CA TRP A 135 -6.73 1.78 11.73
C TRP A 135 -6.55 2.50 13.06
N MET A 136 -7.33 2.13 14.07
CA MET A 136 -7.17 2.66 15.42
C MET A 136 -5.72 2.48 15.93
N TRP A 137 -5.14 1.28 15.78
CA TRP A 137 -3.77 1.02 16.21
C TRP A 137 -2.73 1.78 15.37
N SER A 138 -2.93 1.93 14.07
CA SER A 138 -2.04 2.75 13.23
C SER A 138 -2.04 4.21 13.65
N LEU A 139 -3.19 4.79 14.00
CA LEU A 139 -3.28 6.15 14.56
C LEU A 139 -2.58 6.27 15.92
N VAL A 140 -2.68 5.23 16.75
CA VAL A 140 -1.95 5.18 18.03
C VAL A 140 -0.44 5.15 17.79
N GLU A 141 0.05 4.30 16.90
CA GLU A 141 1.48 4.20 16.56
C GLU A 141 2.02 5.53 15.99
N GLU A 142 1.29 6.14 15.04
CA GLU A 142 1.65 7.44 14.46
C GLU A 142 1.65 8.53 15.53
N GLY A 143 0.62 8.57 16.38
CA GLY A 143 0.51 9.52 17.48
C GLY A 143 1.64 9.36 18.50
N LEU A 144 1.98 8.13 18.88
CA LEU A 144 3.08 7.82 19.80
C LEU A 144 4.42 8.26 19.21
N LEU A 145 4.71 7.91 17.95
CA LEU A 145 5.96 8.29 17.28
C LEU A 145 6.06 9.81 17.12
N THR A 146 4.97 10.45 16.70
CA THR A 146 4.90 11.92 16.55
C THR A 146 5.14 12.62 17.89
N ASN A 147 4.46 12.16 18.95
CA ASN A 147 4.62 12.73 20.29
C ASN A 147 6.04 12.48 20.84
N PHE A 148 6.60 11.30 20.62
CA PHE A 148 7.95 10.94 20.99
C PHE A 148 8.99 11.84 20.32
N CYS A 149 8.95 11.96 18.99
CA CYS A 149 9.89 12.78 18.23
C CYS A 149 9.75 14.28 18.51
N ASN A 150 8.54 14.74 18.85
CA ASN A 150 8.31 16.14 19.22
C ASN A 150 8.59 16.45 20.70
N HIS A 151 8.80 15.45 21.55
CA HIS A 151 9.11 15.67 22.95
C HIS A 151 10.45 16.45 23.10
N PRO A 152 10.49 17.60 23.80
CA PRO A 152 11.65 18.51 23.78
C PRO A 152 12.98 17.87 24.18
N ARG A 153 12.96 16.88 25.11
CA ARG A 153 14.17 16.15 25.50
C ARG A 153 14.64 15.18 24.42
N ILE A 154 13.70 14.45 23.80
CA ILE A 154 13.99 13.45 22.76
C ILE A 154 14.51 14.14 21.51
N LYS A 155 13.81 15.20 21.07
CA LYS A 155 14.20 16.02 19.92
C LYS A 155 15.64 16.56 20.01
N LYS A 156 16.12 16.85 21.22
CA LYS A 156 17.51 17.29 21.45
C LYS A 156 18.53 16.15 21.40
N GLN A 157 18.15 14.94 21.83
CA GLN A 157 19.04 13.78 21.89
C GLN A 157 19.16 13.02 20.56
N ILE A 158 18.13 13.04 19.71
CA ILE A 158 18.09 12.29 18.44
C ILE A 158 19.37 12.52 17.61
N PRO A 159 19.79 13.76 17.28
CA PRO A 159 20.94 13.98 16.40
C PRO A 159 22.25 13.41 16.95
N GLU A 160 22.48 13.55 18.27
CA GLU A 160 23.70 13.05 18.92
C GLU A 160 23.75 11.52 18.93
N LEU A 161 22.62 10.88 19.20
CA LEU A 161 22.53 9.42 19.26
C LEU A 161 22.56 8.78 17.87
N GLU A 162 21.92 9.38 16.87
CA GLU A 162 22.03 8.95 15.47
C GLU A 162 23.49 8.99 15.00
N GLN A 163 24.18 10.11 15.22
CA GLN A 163 25.59 10.23 14.85
C GLN A 163 26.47 9.20 15.59
N ALA A 164 26.21 8.90 16.86
CA ALA A 164 26.94 7.88 17.61
C ALA A 164 26.73 6.47 17.05
N VAL A 165 25.52 6.17 16.55
CA VAL A 165 25.20 4.90 15.89
C VAL A 165 25.88 4.80 14.52
N GLU A 166 25.73 5.81 13.67
CA GLU A 166 26.31 5.83 12.31
C GLU A 166 27.84 5.76 12.33
N SER A 167 28.47 6.37 13.34
CA SER A 167 29.92 6.34 13.55
C SER A 167 30.41 5.04 14.22
N GLY A 168 29.53 4.12 14.60
CA GLY A 168 29.86 2.87 15.27
C GLY A 168 30.27 3.00 16.74
N LYS A 169 30.14 4.20 17.34
CA LYS A 169 30.44 4.46 18.75
C LYS A 169 29.37 3.93 19.71
N MET A 170 28.18 3.61 19.21
CA MET A 170 27.07 3.06 19.99
C MET A 170 26.29 2.05 19.16
N LEU A 171 25.80 0.99 19.80
CA LEU A 171 24.90 0.04 19.15
C LEU A 171 23.50 0.66 18.95
N PRO A 172 22.81 0.37 17.83
CA PRO A 172 21.43 0.84 17.60
C PRO A 172 20.47 0.51 18.75
N THR A 173 20.61 -0.69 19.33
CA THR A 173 19.78 -1.16 20.45
C THR A 173 19.98 -0.32 21.72
N THR A 174 21.22 0.08 22.00
CA THR A 174 21.55 0.94 23.15
C THR A 174 21.02 2.36 22.96
N ALA A 175 21.18 2.93 21.76
CA ALA A 175 20.67 4.27 21.44
C ALA A 175 19.14 4.32 21.53
N ALA A 176 18.45 3.33 20.94
CA ALA A 176 17.00 3.22 21.01
C ALA A 176 16.50 3.14 22.47
N ARG A 177 17.12 2.30 23.30
CA ARG A 177 16.77 2.20 24.73
C ARG A 177 16.98 3.52 25.47
N LYS A 178 18.07 4.24 25.22
CA LYS A 178 18.31 5.56 25.84
C LYS A 178 17.22 6.57 25.49
N LEU A 179 16.76 6.60 24.24
CA LEU A 179 15.68 7.48 23.83
C LEU A 179 14.36 7.09 24.52
N LEU A 180 14.03 5.79 24.56
CA LEU A 180 12.81 5.29 25.22
C LEU A 180 12.83 5.57 26.74
N ASP A 181 13.93 5.27 27.42
CA ASP A 181 14.08 5.53 28.87
C ASP A 181 13.96 7.04 29.17
N SER A 182 14.51 7.90 28.30
CA SER A 182 14.42 9.36 28.44
C SER A 182 13.01 9.91 28.23
N TRP A 183 12.13 9.17 27.55
CA TRP A 183 10.74 9.53 27.34
C TRP A 183 9.85 9.15 28.52
N HIS A 184 10.16 8.04 29.21
CA HIS A 184 9.42 7.55 30.39
C HIS A 184 9.74 8.29 31.71
N ILE A 185 10.76 9.15 31.75
CA ILE A 185 11.08 9.96 32.94
C ILE A 185 10.23 11.24 32.92
N GLY A 186 8.96 11.07 33.31
CA GLY A 186 7.95 12.12 33.49
C GLY A 186 6.79 11.61 34.32
#